data_AF-A0A520D8U0-F1
#
_entry.id   AF-A0A520D8U0-F1
#
_cell.length_a   1.000
_cell.length_b   1.000
_cell.length_c   1.000
_cell.angle_alpha   90.00
_cell.angle_beta   90.00
_cell.angle_gamma   90.00
#
_symmetry.space_group_name_H-M   'P 1'
#
loop_
_entity.id
_entity.type
_entity.pdbx_description
1 polymer ?
#
loop_
_entity_poly.entity_id
_entity_poly.type
_entity_poly.pdbx_seq_one_letter_code
_entity_poly.pdbx_strand_id
1 'polypeptide(L)'
;IKSAEKIYQLFLSYLSNDDFVGADLSRKYLQMGYTRARRYANYKGGKKYDKDNDFALLERGTGEEMKAEAAAIFYDYWKRAENQPDYQQQKLAWKEKYG
;
A
#
# COMPACT_ATOMS: atom_id res chain seq x y z
N ILE A 1 -11.98 -2.84 -3.91
CA ILE A 1 -11.53 -4.26 -3.76
C ILE A 1 -10.76 -4.72 -5.00
N LYS A 2 -11.37 -4.70 -6.20
CA LYS A 2 -10.75 -5.11 -7.48
C LYS A 2 -9.32 -4.58 -7.72
N SER A 3 -9.01 -3.36 -7.29
CA SER A 3 -7.68 -2.77 -7.49
C SER A 3 -6.57 -3.43 -6.67
N ALA A 4 -6.81 -3.74 -5.38
CA ALA A 4 -5.77 -4.36 -4.52
C ALA A 4 -5.44 -5.77 -5.00
N GLU A 5 -6.46 -6.54 -5.31
CA GLU A 5 -6.33 -7.87 -5.92
C GLU A 5 -5.58 -7.81 -7.25
N LYS A 6 -5.93 -6.88 -8.16
CA LYS A 6 -5.24 -6.74 -9.44
C LYS A 6 -3.75 -6.42 -9.28
N ILE A 7 -3.41 -5.54 -8.33
CA ILE A 7 -2.00 -5.23 -8.02
C ILE A 7 -1.29 -6.46 -7.46
N TYR A 8 -1.96 -7.23 -6.61
CA TYR A 8 -1.39 -8.47 -6.08
C TYR A 8 -1.17 -9.54 -7.16
N GLN A 9 -2.08 -9.66 -8.14
CA GLN A 9 -1.88 -10.54 -9.29
C GLN A 9 -0.69 -10.11 -10.15
N LEU A 10 -0.51 -8.80 -10.36
CA LEU A 10 0.70 -8.28 -11.02
C LEU A 10 1.96 -8.61 -10.22
N PHE A 11 1.93 -8.42 -8.90
CA PHE A 11 3.03 -8.82 -8.02
C PHE A 11 3.41 -10.29 -8.20
N LEU A 12 2.42 -11.20 -8.17
CA LEU A 12 2.66 -12.64 -8.37
C LEU A 12 3.23 -12.93 -9.76
N SER A 13 2.73 -12.26 -10.80
CA SER A 13 3.21 -12.44 -12.17
C SER A 13 4.65 -11.95 -12.35
N TYR A 14 5.04 -10.83 -11.76
CA TYR A 14 6.44 -10.37 -11.79
C TYR A 14 7.33 -11.32 -11.00
N LEU A 15 6.85 -11.76 -9.84
CA LEU A 15 7.59 -12.66 -8.97
C LEU A 15 7.88 -14.01 -9.65
N SER A 16 6.89 -14.58 -10.34
CA SER A 16 7.06 -15.84 -11.10
C SER A 16 7.96 -15.71 -12.33
N ASN A 17 8.21 -14.48 -12.79
CA ASN A 17 9.09 -14.18 -13.91
C ASN A 17 10.49 -13.75 -13.45
N ASP A 18 10.81 -13.91 -12.15
CA ASP A 18 12.06 -13.44 -11.53
C ASP A 18 12.33 -11.94 -11.73
N ASP A 19 11.28 -11.14 -11.96
CA ASP A 19 11.35 -9.69 -12.06
C ASP A 19 11.12 -9.05 -10.68
N PHE A 20 12.20 -8.98 -9.90
CA PHE A 20 12.16 -8.38 -8.57
C PHE A 20 11.71 -6.90 -8.60
N VAL A 21 12.12 -6.12 -9.59
CA VAL A 21 11.79 -4.68 -9.64
C VAL A 21 10.29 -4.49 -9.85
N GLY A 22 9.70 -5.24 -10.78
CA GLY A 22 8.25 -5.25 -11.01
C GLY A 22 7.47 -5.72 -9.78
N ALA A 23 7.96 -6.77 -9.11
CA ALA A 23 7.37 -7.27 -7.87
C ALA A 23 7.43 -6.23 -6.74
N ASP A 24 8.61 -5.63 -6.50
CA ASP A 24 8.80 -4.63 -5.44
C ASP A 24 7.97 -3.37 -5.67
N LEU A 25 7.84 -2.94 -6.93
CA LEU A 25 6.98 -1.83 -7.32
C LEU A 25 5.50 -2.14 -7.02
N SER A 26 5.02 -3.33 -7.40
CA SER A 26 3.65 -3.77 -7.13
C SER A 26 3.36 -3.85 -5.63
N ARG A 27 4.30 -4.38 -4.85
CA ARG A 27 4.25 -4.40 -3.38
C ARG A 27 4.17 -2.98 -2.79
N LYS A 28 4.96 -2.03 -3.29
CA LYS A 28 4.89 -0.61 -2.89
C LYS A 28 3.52 0.01 -3.21
N TYR A 29 2.92 -0.32 -4.36
CA TYR A 29 1.57 0.15 -4.69
C TYR A 29 0.50 -0.36 -3.71
N LEU A 30 0.62 -1.60 -3.20
CA LEU A 30 -0.26 -2.10 -2.13
C LEU A 30 -0.11 -1.28 -0.84
N GLN A 31 1.13 -1.00 -0.43
CA GLN A 31 1.42 -0.15 0.74
C GLN A 31 0.87 1.28 0.56
N MET A 32 1.06 1.88 -0.61
CA MET A 32 0.51 3.22 -0.92
C MET A 32 -1.02 3.22 -0.94
N GLY A 33 -1.65 2.15 -1.42
CA GLY A 33 -3.09 1.96 -1.36
C GLY A 33 -3.61 1.92 0.08
N TYR A 34 -2.93 1.17 0.95
CA TYR A 34 -3.25 1.11 2.38
C TYR A 34 -3.14 2.49 3.04
N THR A 35 -2.00 3.17 2.90
CA THR A 35 -1.76 4.46 3.56
C THR A 35 -2.74 5.53 3.08
N ARG A 36 -3.03 5.55 1.76
CA ARG A 36 -4.03 6.46 1.19
C ARG A 36 -5.42 6.15 1.72
N ALA A 37 -5.90 4.91 1.63
CA ALA A 37 -7.23 4.55 2.14
C ALA A 37 -7.37 4.87 3.63
N ARG A 38 -6.34 4.59 4.44
CA ARG A 38 -6.33 4.89 5.87
C ARG A 38 -6.40 6.39 6.14
N ARG A 39 -5.77 7.23 5.31
CA ARG A 39 -5.88 8.69 5.41
C ARG A 39 -7.30 9.17 5.17
N TYR A 40 -8.01 8.62 4.18
CA TYR A 40 -9.41 8.99 3.89
C TYR A 40 -10.38 8.42 4.92
N ALA A 41 -10.05 7.31 5.57
CA ALA A 41 -10.81 6.79 6.71
C ALA A 41 -10.65 7.69 7.95
N ASN A 42 -9.46 8.26 8.15
CA ASN A 42 -9.17 9.12 9.29
C ASN A 42 -9.65 10.57 9.11
N TYR A 43 -9.68 11.08 7.88
CA TYR A 43 -9.95 12.48 7.61
C TYR A 43 -10.92 12.64 6.43
N LYS A 44 -11.96 13.46 6.59
CA LYS A 44 -12.94 13.74 5.53
C LYS A 44 -12.25 14.21 4.25
N GLY A 45 -12.53 13.55 3.13
CA GLY A 45 -11.90 13.85 1.84
C GLY A 45 -10.37 13.70 1.80
N GLY A 46 -9.76 13.07 2.82
CA GLY A 46 -8.31 12.91 2.96
C GLY A 46 -7.56 14.21 3.30
N LYS A 47 -8.26 15.30 3.63
CA LYS A 47 -7.63 16.56 4.03
C LYS A 47 -7.16 16.44 5.48
N LYS A 48 -5.85 16.50 5.69
CA LYS A 48 -5.23 16.40 7.03
C LYS A 48 -5.00 17.79 7.65
N TYR A 49 -4.79 18.80 6.82
CA TYR A 49 -4.45 20.15 7.23
C TYR A 49 -5.48 21.12 6.65
N ASP A 50 -5.88 22.08 7.47
CA ASP A 50 -6.77 23.17 7.09
C ASP A 50 -5.97 24.30 6.45
N LYS A 51 -6.12 24.47 5.13
CA LYS A 51 -5.35 25.48 4.40
C LYS A 51 -5.79 26.91 4.73
N ASP A 52 -7.02 27.08 5.20
CA ASP A 52 -7.61 28.39 5.46
C ASP A 52 -7.32 28.84 6.91
N ASN A 53 -6.79 27.94 7.74
CA ASN A 53 -6.44 28.17 9.14
C ASN A 53 -5.02 27.70 9.45
N ASP A 54 -4.01 28.36 8.86
CA ASP A 54 -2.57 28.16 9.11
C ASP A 54 -2.10 26.69 9.07
N PHE A 55 -2.66 25.88 8.16
CA PHE A 55 -2.37 24.45 8.07
C PHE A 55 -2.60 23.68 9.38
N ALA A 56 -3.55 24.13 10.21
CA ALA A 56 -3.94 23.46 11.44
C ALA A 56 -4.36 22.00 11.17
N LEU A 57 -4.02 21.11 12.09
CA LEU A 57 -4.36 19.69 11.97
C LEU A 57 -5.87 19.50 12.12
N LEU A 58 -6.50 18.89 11.12
CA LEU A 58 -7.92 18.56 11.18
C LEU A 58 -8.19 17.42 12.15
N GLU A 59 -9.41 17.37 12.69
CA GLU A 59 -9.82 16.33 13.62
C GLU A 59 -9.82 14.94 12.94
N ARG A 60 -9.22 13.98 13.64
CA ARG A 60 -9.16 12.58 13.22
C ARG A 60 -10.47 11.89 13.59
N GLY A 61 -11.01 11.08 12.68
CA GLY A 61 -12.30 10.38 12.84
C GLY A 61 -13.42 10.98 12.00
N THR A 62 -13.15 12.07 11.27
CA THR A 62 -14.12 12.73 10.37
C THR A 62 -14.26 12.04 9.01
N GLY A 63 -13.50 10.98 8.76
CA GLY A 63 -13.46 10.27 7.49
C GLY A 63 -14.61 9.29 7.28
N GLU A 64 -14.47 8.46 6.24
CA GLU A 64 -15.50 7.53 5.79
C GLU A 64 -15.20 6.09 6.21
N GLU A 65 -16.18 5.40 6.80
CA GLU A 65 -16.05 4.01 7.26
C GLU A 65 -15.72 3.03 6.12
N MET A 66 -16.33 3.18 4.95
CA MET A 66 -16.02 2.37 3.76
C MET A 66 -14.53 2.47 3.34
N LYS A 67 -13.84 3.57 3.66
CA LYS A 67 -12.41 3.71 3.40
C LYS A 67 -11.57 2.93 4.42
N ALA A 68 -12.09 2.70 5.61
CA ALA A 68 -11.46 1.84 6.60
C ALA A 68 -11.44 0.38 6.13
N GLU A 69 -12.54 -0.11 5.55
CA GLU A 69 -12.60 -1.44 4.91
C GLU A 69 -11.62 -1.55 3.74
N ALA A 70 -11.60 -0.55 2.86
CA ALA A 70 -10.64 -0.51 1.77
C ALA A 70 -9.19 -0.53 2.29
N ALA A 71 -8.89 0.19 3.37
CA ALA A 71 -7.57 0.16 4.00
C ALA A 71 -7.23 -1.23 4.54
N ALA A 72 -8.16 -1.92 5.19
CA ALA A 72 -7.96 -3.28 5.68
C ALA A 72 -7.62 -4.25 4.54
N ILE A 73 -8.32 -4.15 3.41
CA ILE A 73 -8.06 -4.99 2.23
C ILE A 73 -6.66 -4.74 1.65
N PHE A 74 -6.28 -3.48 1.45
CA PHE A 74 -4.93 -3.15 0.97
C PHE A 74 -3.84 -3.59 1.95
N TYR A 75 -4.10 -3.47 3.25
CA TYR A 75 -3.18 -3.92 4.30
C TYR A 75 -2.95 -5.43 4.22
N ASP A 76 -4.01 -6.22 4.13
CA ASP A 76 -3.92 -7.67 4.00
C ASP A 76 -3.10 -8.08 2.78
N TYR A 77 -3.40 -7.55 1.59
CA TYR A 77 -2.61 -7.84 0.38
C TYR A 77 -1.15 -7.37 0.49
N TRP A 78 -0.89 -6.20 1.06
CA TRP A 78 0.49 -5.75 1.29
C TRP A 78 1.24 -6.71 2.21
N LYS A 79 0.63 -7.13 3.32
CA LYS A 79 1.24 -8.09 4.26
C LYS A 79 1.49 -9.44 3.60
N ARG A 80 0.56 -9.93 2.77
CA ARG A 80 0.76 -11.16 1.97
C ARG A 80 1.95 -11.03 1.02
N ALA A 81 2.07 -9.91 0.31
CA ALA A 81 3.21 -9.68 -0.59
C ALA A 81 4.55 -9.58 0.16
N GLU A 82 4.60 -8.85 1.28
CA GLU A 82 5.82 -8.70 2.10
C GLU A 82 6.27 -10.02 2.74
N ASN A 83 5.32 -10.91 3.05
CA ASN A 83 5.56 -12.21 3.66
C ASN A 83 5.71 -13.34 2.63
N GLN A 84 5.72 -13.05 1.32
CA GLN A 84 5.90 -14.09 0.30
C GLN A 84 7.38 -14.55 0.31
N PRO A 85 7.67 -15.85 0.49
CA PRO A 85 9.04 -16.35 0.66
C PRO A 85 9.99 -16.05 -0.52
N ASP A 86 9.55 -16.27 -1.76
CA ASP A 86 10.33 -16.01 -2.97
C ASP A 86 10.63 -14.52 -3.13
N TYR A 87 9.66 -13.64 -2.78
CA TYR A 87 9.90 -12.20 -2.78
C TYR A 87 10.97 -11.82 -1.75
N GLN A 88 10.96 -12.43 -0.56
CA GLN A 88 11.99 -12.18 0.45
C GLN A 88 13.37 -12.63 -0.04
N GLN A 89 13.45 -13.80 -0.69
CA GLN A 89 14.69 -14.28 -1.29
C GLN A 89 15.21 -13.34 -2.39
N GLN A 90 14.36 -12.94 -3.34
CA GLN A 90 14.73 -12.01 -4.41
C GLN A 90 15.14 -10.64 -3.85
N LYS A 91 14.45 -10.15 -2.80
CA LYS A 91 14.80 -8.90 -2.11
C LYS A 91 16.17 -8.95 -1.45
N LEU A 92 16.51 -10.07 -0.81
CA LEU A 92 17.84 -10.28 -0.22
C LEU A 92 18.91 -10.31 -1.30
N ALA A 93 18.73 -11.12 -2.35
CA ALA A 93 19.66 -11.22 -3.47
C ALA A 93 19.87 -9.86 -4.17
N TRP A 94 18.80 -9.08 -4.37
CA TRP A 94 18.89 -7.73 -4.93
C TRP A 94 19.71 -6.79 -4.05
N LYS A 95 19.49 -6.83 -2.73
CA LYS A 95 20.23 -6.03 -1.76
C LYS A 95 21.71 -6.43 -1.70
N GLU A 96 22.03 -7.72 -1.80
CA GLU A 96 23.43 -8.17 -1.83
C GLU A 96 24.15 -7.71 -3.11
N LYS A 97 23.44 -7.67 -4.23
CA LYS A 97 24.01 -7.31 -5.54
C LYS A 97 24.15 -5.78 -5.74
N TYR A 98 23.22 -4.99 -5.24
CA TYR A 98 23.11 -3.55 -5.52
C TYR A 98 23.07 -2.65 -4.28
N GLY A 99 22.96 -3.22 -3.08
CA GLY A 99 22.82 -2.50 -1.82
C GLY A 99 24.15 -2.10 -1.18
#